data_AF-A0A2M6VDL2-F1
#
_entry.id   AF-A0A2M6VDL2-F1
#
_cell.length_a   1.000
_cell.length_b   1.000
_cell.length_c   1.000
_cell.angle_alpha   90.00
_cell.angle_beta   90.00
_cell.angle_gamma   90.00
#
_symmetry.space_group_name_H-M   'P 1'
#
loop_
_entity.id
_entity.type
_entity.pdbx_description
1 polymer ?
#
loop_
_entity_poly.entity_id
_entity_poly.type
_entity_poly.pdbx_seq_one_letter_code
_entity_poly.pdbx_strand_id
1 'polypeptide(L)'
;MAINTTVAADHNAPPVTQILANFVANHPSKGWSDAVDHEAHRTFLNWLGCAVGAADHAAARAALAAVQMLEPSQQASIAGRKDRVDMGSAALINGITSHTFDFDDTHLKTIIHPAGPVASALLPLAEHLGSTGREVIDALVLGIDVACRMGNTVYPNHYDRGWHITGTTGMLGSAAACARLLKLNTEQTAMALGIAASQPVGLREQFGTMTKPFHPGAAARAGLMSALLAKQGFTASPKALEAPRGWAQVMSDKYDWNEVTHELGERFEISFNTYKPFACGIVIHPSIDACVQLREQGVKAEDVERIELRVHSLVLELTGKKEPKDGLQGKFSVYHGCAAGLIFGRAAEEEFDDHIVTRADVVALRNKVQATVDNNVREESADVTAFLKDGRKVHVFVEHAIGSLHRPMSDAALEAKFHGMSDAVIGADQTNALLQACWHLGQASDVRQLTALTTP
;
A
#
# COMPACT_ATOMS: atom_id res chain seq x y z
N MET A 1 2.38 9.83 43.00
CA MET A 1 1.30 10.75 42.57
C MET A 1 1.38 10.90 41.06
N ALA A 2 0.26 10.86 40.34
CA ALA A 2 0.25 11.20 38.92
C ALA A 2 0.40 12.72 38.77
N ILE A 3 1.34 13.18 37.95
CA ILE A 3 1.49 14.59 37.58
C ILE A 3 0.60 14.81 36.37
N ASN A 4 -0.41 15.69 36.50
CA ASN A 4 -1.24 16.06 35.36
C ASN A 4 -0.49 17.11 34.55
N THR A 5 0.02 16.74 33.38
CA THR A 5 0.68 17.65 32.46
C THR A 5 -0.35 18.33 31.56
N THR A 6 -0.15 19.62 31.29
CA THR A 6 -0.90 20.34 30.25
C THR A 6 -0.36 19.91 28.89
N VAL A 7 -1.22 19.37 28.03
CA VAL A 7 -0.87 19.00 26.66
C VAL A 7 -1.49 20.04 25.74
N ALA A 8 -0.71 20.57 24.80
CA ALA A 8 -1.23 21.48 23.78
C ALA A 8 -2.18 20.69 22.86
N ALA A 9 -3.42 21.14 22.77
CA ALA A 9 -4.48 20.47 22.04
C ALA A 9 -5.56 21.46 21.60
N ASP A 10 -6.22 21.17 20.49
CA ASP A 10 -7.47 21.80 20.11
C ASP A 10 -8.62 21.25 20.97
N HIS A 11 -9.26 22.13 21.73
CA HIS A 11 -10.41 21.82 22.57
C HIS A 11 -11.75 22.01 21.85
N ASN A 12 -11.73 22.54 20.63
CA ASN A 12 -12.91 22.89 19.83
C ASN A 12 -12.95 22.12 18.50
N ALA A 13 -12.27 20.96 18.43
CA ALA A 13 -12.29 20.11 17.25
C ALA A 13 -13.73 19.70 16.87
N PRO A 14 -14.05 19.58 15.56
CA PRO A 14 -15.33 19.05 15.12
C PRO A 14 -15.49 17.60 15.59
N PRO A 15 -16.72 17.06 15.66
CA PRO A 15 -16.98 15.70 16.15
C PRO A 15 -16.57 14.64 15.12
N VAL A 16 -15.28 14.56 14.79
CA VAL A 16 -14.68 13.71 13.74
C VAL A 16 -15.13 12.26 13.87
N THR A 17 -15.08 11.71 15.08
CA THR A 17 -15.52 10.33 15.35
C THR A 17 -16.96 10.09 14.87
N GLN A 18 -17.88 11.00 15.21
CA GLN A 18 -19.29 10.90 14.84
C GLN A 18 -19.53 11.16 13.34
N ILE A 19 -18.81 12.12 12.75
CA ILE A 19 -18.91 12.48 11.33
C ILE A 19 -18.53 11.28 10.46
N LEU A 20 -17.36 10.68 10.71
CA LEU A 20 -16.89 9.51 9.96
C LEU A 20 -17.79 8.28 10.19
N ALA A 21 -18.25 8.06 11.41
CA ALA A 21 -19.16 6.97 11.71
C ALA A 21 -20.49 7.09 10.95
N ASN A 22 -21.05 8.31 10.87
CA ASN A 22 -22.27 8.57 10.14
C ASN A 22 -22.09 8.36 8.63
N PHE A 23 -20.97 8.84 8.08
CA PHE A 23 -20.59 8.63 6.69
C PHE A 23 -20.51 7.14 6.37
N VAL A 24 -19.70 6.37 7.11
CA VAL A 24 -19.51 4.94 6.86
C VAL A 24 -20.82 4.15 6.97
N ALA A 25 -21.62 4.40 8.01
CA ALA A 25 -22.86 3.67 8.24
C ALA A 25 -23.92 3.95 7.17
N ASN A 26 -24.02 5.20 6.70
CA ASN A 26 -25.19 5.66 5.93
C ASN A 26 -24.89 6.02 4.47
N HIS A 27 -23.63 6.08 4.03
CA HIS A 27 -23.32 6.37 2.63
C HIS A 27 -23.98 5.34 1.70
N PRO A 28 -24.66 5.75 0.61
CA PRO A 28 -25.35 4.81 -0.26
C PRO A 28 -24.35 3.92 -1.01
N SER A 29 -24.75 2.68 -1.29
CA SER A 29 -24.03 1.82 -2.23
C SER A 29 -23.91 2.52 -3.59
N LYS A 30 -22.74 2.46 -4.22
CA LYS A 30 -22.43 3.22 -5.45
C LYS A 30 -22.72 4.72 -5.35
N GLY A 31 -22.59 5.31 -4.17
CA GLY A 31 -22.75 6.75 -3.95
C GLY A 31 -21.56 7.59 -4.47
N TRP A 32 -20.97 7.21 -5.59
CA TRP A 32 -19.78 7.82 -6.21
C TRP A 32 -19.84 7.63 -7.73
N SER A 33 -18.90 8.26 -8.45
CA SER A 33 -18.81 8.15 -9.91
C SER A 33 -18.28 6.79 -10.35
N ASP A 34 -18.55 6.41 -11.61
CA ASP A 34 -17.99 5.18 -12.20
C ASP A 34 -16.46 5.16 -12.18
N ALA A 35 -15.80 6.32 -12.20
CA ALA A 35 -14.34 6.42 -12.07
C ALA A 35 -13.85 5.96 -10.69
N VAL A 36 -14.54 6.34 -9.61
CA VAL A 36 -14.24 5.85 -8.25
C VAL A 36 -14.50 4.34 -8.15
N ASP A 37 -15.58 3.86 -8.78
CA ASP A 37 -15.89 2.43 -8.78
C ASP A 37 -14.81 1.63 -9.55
N HIS A 38 -14.32 2.15 -10.68
CA HIS A 38 -13.22 1.55 -11.44
C HIS A 38 -11.92 1.51 -10.62
N GLU A 39 -11.56 2.61 -9.97
CA GLU A 39 -10.38 2.65 -9.09
C GLU A 39 -10.46 1.67 -7.93
N ALA A 40 -11.67 1.38 -7.42
CA ALA A 40 -11.85 0.36 -6.40
C ALA A 40 -11.50 -1.05 -6.90
N HIS A 41 -11.84 -1.38 -8.15
CA HIS A 41 -11.46 -2.65 -8.76
C HIS A 41 -9.95 -2.70 -9.04
N ARG A 42 -9.37 -1.61 -9.55
CA ARG A 42 -7.90 -1.48 -9.73
C ARG A 42 -7.15 -1.66 -8.42
N THR A 43 -7.62 -1.03 -7.36
CA THR A 43 -7.06 -1.10 -6.01
C THR A 43 -7.11 -2.53 -5.47
N PHE A 44 -8.27 -3.17 -5.55
CA PHE A 44 -8.44 -4.55 -5.07
C PHE A 44 -7.57 -5.54 -5.87
N LEU A 45 -7.57 -5.42 -7.20
CA LEU A 45 -6.75 -6.25 -8.10
C LEU A 45 -5.26 -6.11 -7.76
N ASN A 46 -4.76 -4.88 -7.66
CA ASN A 46 -3.36 -4.63 -7.34
C ASN A 46 -2.97 -5.23 -5.97
N TRP A 47 -3.79 -4.99 -4.94
CA TRP A 47 -3.56 -5.56 -3.62
C TRP A 47 -3.52 -7.10 -3.64
N LEU A 48 -4.50 -7.73 -4.30
CA LEU A 48 -4.61 -9.18 -4.32
C LEU A 48 -3.43 -9.82 -5.05
N GLY A 49 -2.98 -9.22 -6.15
CA GLY A 49 -1.80 -9.69 -6.88
C GLY A 49 -0.54 -9.64 -6.01
N CYS A 50 -0.34 -8.57 -5.24
CA CYS A 50 0.77 -8.49 -4.30
C CYS A 50 0.67 -9.53 -3.17
N ALA A 51 -0.54 -9.76 -2.63
CA ALA A 51 -0.76 -10.76 -1.59
C ALA A 51 -0.46 -12.18 -2.09
N VAL A 52 -0.98 -12.55 -3.26
CA VAL A 52 -0.70 -13.85 -3.90
C VAL A 52 0.80 -13.99 -4.21
N GLY A 53 1.43 -12.98 -4.82
CA GLY A 53 2.83 -13.07 -5.23
C GLY A 53 3.81 -13.28 -4.09
N ALA A 54 3.50 -12.79 -2.89
CA ALA A 54 4.34 -12.95 -1.71
C ALA A 54 3.94 -14.12 -0.79
N ALA A 55 3.00 -14.98 -1.22
CA ALA A 55 2.41 -16.03 -0.40
C ALA A 55 3.42 -17.03 0.19
N ASP A 56 4.52 -17.28 -0.54
CA ASP A 56 5.63 -18.15 -0.12
C ASP A 56 6.88 -17.37 0.30
N HIS A 57 6.76 -16.08 0.62
CA HIS A 57 7.88 -15.34 1.18
C HIS A 57 8.19 -15.79 2.63
N ALA A 58 9.44 -15.60 3.08
CA ALA A 58 9.87 -15.99 4.44
C ALA A 58 9.05 -15.28 5.54
N ALA A 59 8.62 -14.04 5.30
CA ALA A 59 7.73 -13.30 6.20
C ALA A 59 6.36 -13.98 6.36
N ALA A 60 5.78 -14.50 5.26
CA ALA A 60 4.50 -15.21 5.27
C ALA A 60 4.61 -16.52 6.05
N ARG A 61 5.67 -17.31 5.81
CA ARG A 61 5.95 -18.55 6.55
C ARG A 61 6.12 -18.32 8.06
N ALA A 62 6.89 -17.30 8.43
CA ALA A 62 7.12 -16.97 9.84
C ALA A 62 5.82 -16.52 10.52
N ALA A 63 5.02 -15.68 9.87
CA ALA A 63 3.73 -15.23 10.38
C ALA A 63 2.73 -16.38 10.55
N LEU A 64 2.63 -17.27 9.55
CA LEU A 64 1.77 -18.45 9.61
C LEU A 64 2.19 -19.39 10.75
N ALA A 65 3.48 -19.69 10.88
CA ALA A 65 3.98 -20.54 11.96
C ALA A 65 3.65 -19.97 13.35
N ALA A 66 3.83 -18.66 13.54
CA ALA A 66 3.49 -18.00 14.81
C ALA A 66 1.97 -18.03 15.09
N VAL A 67 1.15 -17.80 14.08
CA VAL A 67 -0.32 -17.88 14.18
C VAL A 67 -0.78 -19.30 14.51
N GLN A 68 -0.18 -20.34 13.92
CA GLN A 68 -0.56 -21.73 14.17
C GLN A 68 -0.36 -22.15 15.63
N MET A 69 0.55 -21.51 16.36
CA MET A 69 0.72 -21.74 17.81
C MET A 69 -0.53 -21.36 18.62
N LEU A 70 -1.43 -20.56 18.07
CA LEU A 70 -2.69 -20.15 18.69
C LEU A 70 -3.88 -21.05 18.31
N GLU A 71 -3.63 -22.15 17.57
CA GLU A 71 -4.64 -23.12 17.13
C GLU A 71 -5.85 -22.46 16.43
N PRO A 72 -5.63 -21.65 15.37
CA PRO A 72 -6.68 -20.89 14.72
C PRO A 72 -7.70 -21.81 14.03
N SER A 73 -8.99 -21.48 14.15
CA SER A 73 -10.06 -22.18 13.41
C SER A 73 -9.99 -21.87 11.92
N GLN A 74 -10.27 -22.83 11.04
CA GLN A 74 -10.20 -22.64 9.58
C GLN A 74 -11.41 -21.85 9.04
N GLN A 75 -11.42 -20.53 9.19
CA GLN A 75 -12.54 -19.67 8.83
C GLN A 75 -12.36 -18.95 7.49
N ALA A 76 -11.13 -18.57 7.15
CA ALA A 76 -10.81 -17.77 5.97
C ALA A 76 -9.48 -18.20 5.33
N SER A 77 -9.33 -17.84 4.06
CA SER A 77 -8.22 -18.21 3.20
C SER A 77 -7.04 -17.23 3.34
N ILE A 78 -5.83 -17.75 3.21
CA ILE A 78 -4.62 -16.95 2.99
C ILE A 78 -4.37 -16.92 1.48
N ALA A 79 -4.33 -15.73 0.88
CA ALA A 79 -4.17 -15.60 -0.57
C ALA A 79 -2.87 -16.25 -1.05
N GLY A 80 -2.94 -17.03 -2.13
CA GLY A 80 -1.80 -17.77 -2.68
C GLY A 80 -1.40 -19.01 -1.88
N ARG A 81 -2.20 -19.46 -0.90
CA ARG A 81 -1.90 -20.65 -0.07
C ARG A 81 -3.11 -21.58 0.08
N LYS A 82 -2.82 -22.85 0.38
CA LYS A 82 -3.83 -23.87 0.77
C LYS A 82 -4.25 -23.76 2.24
N ASP A 83 -3.44 -23.09 3.05
CA ASP A 83 -3.70 -22.92 4.48
C ASP A 83 -4.92 -22.03 4.72
N ARG A 84 -5.77 -22.42 5.67
CA ARG A 84 -6.88 -21.62 6.20
C ARG A 84 -6.70 -21.40 7.69
N VAL A 85 -7.04 -20.21 8.17
CA VAL A 85 -6.92 -19.79 9.58
C VAL A 85 -8.13 -18.95 9.98
N ASP A 86 -8.18 -18.43 11.21
CA ASP A 86 -9.28 -17.58 11.63
C ASP A 86 -9.22 -16.24 10.87
N MET A 87 -10.37 -15.56 10.74
CA MET A 87 -10.44 -14.32 9.94
C MET A 87 -9.45 -13.22 10.39
N GLY A 88 -9.13 -13.15 11.68
CA GLY A 88 -8.18 -12.17 12.22
C GLY A 88 -6.73 -12.51 11.85
N SER A 89 -6.38 -13.80 11.89
CA SER A 89 -5.07 -14.28 11.45
C SER A 89 -4.89 -14.22 9.93
N ALA A 90 -5.94 -14.50 9.16
CA ALA A 90 -5.93 -14.34 7.71
C ALA A 90 -5.73 -12.86 7.34
N ALA A 91 -6.39 -11.94 8.06
CA ALA A 91 -6.18 -10.51 7.86
C ALA A 91 -4.74 -10.06 8.13
N LEU A 92 -4.12 -10.59 9.20
CA LEU A 92 -2.72 -10.34 9.51
C LEU A 92 -1.80 -10.81 8.39
N ILE A 93 -1.96 -12.07 7.93
CA ILE A 93 -1.04 -12.67 6.96
C ILE A 93 -1.24 -12.06 5.56
N ASN A 94 -2.49 -11.86 5.13
CA ASN A 94 -2.76 -11.22 3.84
C ASN A 94 -2.20 -9.79 3.79
N GLY A 95 -2.27 -9.03 4.88
CA GLY A 95 -1.66 -7.69 4.94
C GLY A 95 -0.12 -7.71 4.97
N ILE A 96 0.48 -8.74 5.58
CA ILE A 96 1.93 -8.96 5.49
C ILE A 96 2.34 -9.24 4.05
N THR A 97 1.68 -10.19 3.40
CA THR A 97 2.03 -10.60 2.03
C THR A 97 1.82 -9.46 1.03
N SER A 98 0.71 -8.71 1.12
CA SER A 98 0.44 -7.61 0.19
C SER A 98 1.50 -6.50 0.23
N HIS A 99 2.17 -6.31 1.37
CA HIS A 99 3.17 -5.25 1.56
C HIS A 99 4.62 -5.75 1.54
N THR A 100 4.84 -7.06 1.37
CA THR A 100 6.17 -7.67 1.48
C THR A 100 7.14 -7.18 0.41
N PHE A 101 6.67 -7.02 -0.82
CA PHE A 101 7.51 -6.58 -1.92
C PHE A 101 7.65 -5.05 -2.02
N ASP A 102 6.96 -4.30 -1.15
CA ASP A 102 6.83 -2.84 -1.26
C ASP A 102 6.31 -2.42 -2.64
N PHE A 103 5.45 -3.24 -3.24
CA PHE A 103 4.97 -3.11 -4.62
C PHE A 103 3.47 -2.77 -4.70
N ASP A 104 2.84 -2.58 -3.55
CA ASP A 104 1.44 -2.22 -3.38
C ASP A 104 1.16 -0.75 -3.73
N ASP A 105 -0.07 -0.32 -3.49
CA ASP A 105 -0.58 1.01 -3.82
C ASP A 105 0.04 2.10 -2.94
N THR A 106 -0.07 3.37 -3.34
CA THR A 106 0.43 4.50 -2.54
C THR A 106 -0.46 5.72 -2.77
N HIS A 107 -1.01 6.25 -1.68
CA HIS A 107 -1.68 7.54 -1.65
C HIS A 107 -0.65 8.65 -1.59
N LEU A 108 -0.41 9.34 -2.72
CA LEU A 108 0.76 10.19 -2.90
C LEU A 108 0.87 11.35 -1.90
N LYS A 109 -0.25 11.92 -1.44
CA LYS A 109 -0.25 13.05 -0.50
C LYS A 109 0.37 12.71 0.86
N THR A 110 0.30 11.44 1.28
CA THR A 110 0.69 10.99 2.64
C THR A 110 1.63 9.80 2.65
N ILE A 111 1.84 9.15 1.50
CA ILE A 111 2.62 7.92 1.36
C ILE A 111 1.98 6.74 2.12
N ILE A 112 0.66 6.80 2.35
CA ILE A 112 -0.10 5.67 2.92
C ILE A 112 -0.22 4.58 1.85
N HIS A 113 -0.17 3.32 2.26
CA HIS A 113 -0.53 2.16 1.44
C HIS A 113 -1.92 1.66 1.88
N PRO A 114 -3.03 2.25 1.38
CA PRO A 114 -4.33 2.10 2.04
C PRO A 114 -5.02 0.76 1.78
N ALA A 115 -4.78 0.10 0.63
CA ALA A 115 -5.39 -1.20 0.37
C ALA A 115 -4.82 -2.30 1.26
N GLY A 116 -3.52 -2.25 1.55
CA GLY A 116 -2.82 -3.22 2.41
C GLY A 116 -3.59 -3.58 3.68
N PRO A 117 -3.89 -2.63 4.58
CA PRO A 117 -4.68 -2.90 5.78
C PRO A 117 -6.17 -3.15 5.47
N VAL A 118 -6.80 -2.30 4.64
CA VAL A 118 -8.27 -2.29 4.46
C VAL A 118 -8.76 -3.56 3.77
N ALA A 119 -8.17 -3.94 2.63
CA ALA A 119 -8.59 -5.12 1.88
C ALA A 119 -8.25 -6.41 2.64
N SER A 120 -7.13 -6.42 3.38
CA SER A 120 -6.74 -7.57 4.19
C SER A 120 -7.66 -7.82 5.37
N ALA A 121 -8.24 -6.78 5.98
CA ALA A 121 -9.30 -6.94 6.98
C ALA A 121 -10.61 -7.40 6.34
N LEU A 122 -10.93 -6.83 5.18
CA LEU A 122 -12.22 -6.99 4.53
C LEU A 122 -12.43 -8.38 3.92
N LEU A 123 -11.46 -8.89 3.14
CA LEU A 123 -11.64 -10.13 2.38
C LEU A 123 -11.89 -11.36 3.28
N PRO A 124 -11.11 -11.61 4.36
CA PRO A 124 -11.37 -12.74 5.26
C PRO A 124 -12.73 -12.67 5.95
N LEU A 125 -13.17 -11.46 6.33
CA LEU A 125 -14.48 -11.26 6.93
C LEU A 125 -15.60 -11.50 5.91
N ALA A 126 -15.44 -11.01 4.69
CA ALA A 126 -16.39 -11.21 3.60
C ALA A 126 -16.51 -12.69 3.21
N GLU A 127 -15.39 -13.41 3.13
CA GLU A 127 -15.37 -14.86 2.91
C GLU A 127 -16.14 -15.60 4.02
N HIS A 128 -15.88 -15.24 5.27
CA HIS A 128 -16.53 -15.84 6.43
C HIS A 128 -18.05 -15.62 6.43
N LEU A 129 -18.51 -14.43 6.00
CA LEU A 129 -19.92 -14.07 5.93
C LEU A 129 -20.63 -14.55 4.65
N GLY A 130 -19.88 -14.95 3.61
CA GLY A 130 -20.43 -15.20 2.28
C GLY A 130 -21.00 -13.92 1.64
N SER A 131 -20.33 -12.79 1.84
CA SER A 131 -20.77 -11.48 1.35
C SER A 131 -20.75 -11.40 -0.19
N THR A 132 -21.60 -10.51 -0.73
CA THR A 132 -21.55 -10.16 -2.15
C THR A 132 -20.32 -9.32 -2.45
N GLY A 133 -19.82 -9.37 -3.68
CA GLY A 133 -18.68 -8.54 -4.06
C GLY A 133 -19.00 -7.05 -4.12
N ARG A 134 -20.28 -6.67 -4.32
CA ARG A 134 -20.72 -5.27 -4.18
C ARG A 134 -20.53 -4.73 -2.76
N GLU A 135 -20.89 -5.52 -1.75
CA GLU A 135 -20.66 -5.15 -0.34
C GLU A 135 -19.17 -4.98 -0.04
N VAL A 136 -18.31 -5.80 -0.67
CA VAL A 136 -16.85 -5.69 -0.57
C VAL A 136 -16.35 -4.38 -1.19
N ILE A 137 -16.70 -4.08 -2.45
CA ILE A 137 -16.23 -2.84 -3.09
C ILE A 137 -16.72 -1.60 -2.31
N ASP A 138 -17.96 -1.61 -1.82
CA ASP A 138 -18.48 -0.47 -1.04
C ASP A 138 -17.71 -0.25 0.26
N ALA A 139 -17.45 -1.35 0.99
CA ALA A 139 -16.68 -1.29 2.23
C ALA A 139 -15.22 -0.88 1.98
N LEU A 140 -14.62 -1.32 0.87
CA LEU A 140 -13.26 -0.97 0.47
C LEU A 140 -13.13 0.55 0.23
N VAL A 141 -14.03 1.13 -0.56
CA VAL A 141 -14.01 2.57 -0.88
C VAL A 141 -14.12 3.41 0.40
N LEU A 142 -15.10 3.10 1.26
CA LEU A 142 -15.32 3.86 2.50
C LEU A 142 -14.17 3.67 3.51
N GLY A 143 -13.61 2.47 3.60
CA GLY A 143 -12.47 2.18 4.47
C GLY A 143 -11.20 2.93 4.05
N ILE A 144 -10.89 2.92 2.75
CA ILE A 144 -9.75 3.67 2.20
C ILE A 144 -9.93 5.17 2.42
N ASP A 145 -11.14 5.69 2.19
CA ASP A 145 -11.44 7.11 2.38
C ASP A 145 -11.19 7.55 3.83
N VAL A 146 -11.65 6.76 4.81
CA VAL A 146 -11.41 7.01 6.24
C VAL A 146 -9.90 6.99 6.57
N ALA A 147 -9.16 5.98 6.10
CA ALA A 147 -7.72 5.88 6.39
C ALA A 147 -6.95 7.09 5.82
N CYS A 148 -7.19 7.42 4.55
CA CYS A 148 -6.50 8.50 3.87
C CYS A 148 -6.84 9.89 4.44
N ARG A 149 -8.13 10.18 4.70
CA ARG A 149 -8.54 11.46 5.31
C ARG A 149 -7.93 11.67 6.69
N MET A 150 -7.94 10.64 7.54
CA MET A 150 -7.30 10.71 8.85
C MET A 150 -5.77 10.85 8.74
N GLY A 151 -5.16 10.24 7.73
CA GLY A 151 -3.76 10.45 7.40
C GLY A 151 -3.43 11.88 6.99
N ASN A 152 -4.24 12.46 6.10
CA ASN A 152 -4.07 13.84 5.64
C ASN A 152 -4.13 14.85 6.81
N THR A 153 -5.01 14.61 7.79
CA THR A 153 -5.12 15.42 9.01
C THR A 153 -3.79 15.57 9.74
N VAL A 154 -3.02 14.48 9.84
CA VAL A 154 -1.82 14.42 10.71
C VAL A 154 -0.48 14.51 9.98
N TYR A 155 -0.46 14.32 8.66
CA TYR A 155 0.74 14.41 7.82
C TYR A 155 1.16 15.88 7.54
N PRO A 156 2.45 16.25 7.48
CA PRO A 156 3.64 15.38 7.54
C PRO A 156 4.14 15.09 8.96
N ASN A 157 3.80 15.92 9.95
CA ASN A 157 4.43 15.87 11.27
C ASN A 157 4.35 14.50 11.95
N HIS A 158 3.21 13.81 11.84
CA HIS A 158 3.06 12.44 12.34
C HIS A 158 4.12 11.48 11.77
N TYR A 159 4.33 11.53 10.46
CA TYR A 159 5.29 10.68 9.76
C TYR A 159 6.72 11.09 10.10
N ASP A 160 7.00 12.39 10.16
CA ASP A 160 8.32 12.93 10.51
C ASP A 160 8.74 12.58 11.94
N ARG A 161 7.76 12.49 12.86
CA ARG A 161 7.99 12.06 14.24
C ARG A 161 8.40 10.59 14.38
N GLY A 162 8.26 9.78 13.33
CA GLY A 162 8.71 8.39 13.28
C GLY A 162 7.61 7.34 13.18
N TRP A 163 6.34 7.74 13.02
CA TRP A 163 5.24 6.78 12.84
C TRP A 163 5.17 6.27 11.41
N HIS A 164 4.87 4.97 11.24
CA HIS A 164 4.52 4.45 9.93
C HIS A 164 3.02 4.64 9.67
N ILE A 165 2.70 5.70 8.91
CA ILE A 165 1.33 6.17 8.73
C ILE A 165 0.35 5.12 8.17
N THR A 166 0.83 4.18 7.35
CA THR A 166 0.05 3.03 6.85
C THR A 166 -0.56 2.20 7.96
N GLY A 167 0.21 1.88 9.00
CA GLY A 167 -0.30 1.07 10.10
C GLY A 167 -1.10 1.88 11.12
N THR A 168 -0.72 3.14 11.36
CA THR A 168 -1.38 4.01 12.35
C THR A 168 -2.73 4.56 11.88
N THR A 169 -2.97 4.63 10.57
CA THR A 169 -4.27 5.01 9.98
C THR A 169 -5.03 3.83 9.40
N GLY A 170 -4.32 2.78 8.96
CA GLY A 170 -4.89 1.58 8.36
C GLY A 170 -5.86 0.84 9.27
N MET A 171 -5.66 0.88 10.58
CA MET A 171 -6.60 0.28 11.54
C MET A 171 -7.96 0.99 11.54
N LEU A 172 -8.02 2.30 11.23
CA LEU A 172 -9.26 3.08 11.17
C LEU A 172 -10.02 2.71 9.91
N GLY A 173 -9.31 2.67 8.77
CA GLY A 173 -9.91 2.24 7.51
C GLY A 173 -10.40 0.80 7.55
N SER A 174 -9.63 -0.10 8.17
CA SER A 174 -10.01 -1.49 8.38
C SER A 174 -11.25 -1.61 9.27
N ALA A 175 -11.31 -0.86 10.37
CA ALA A 175 -12.49 -0.81 11.22
C ALA A 175 -13.73 -0.26 10.50
N ALA A 176 -13.56 0.80 9.70
CA ALA A 176 -14.63 1.39 8.88
C ALA A 176 -15.16 0.39 7.84
N ALA A 177 -14.27 -0.26 7.08
CA ALA A 177 -14.65 -1.27 6.09
C ALA A 177 -15.37 -2.46 6.73
N CYS A 178 -14.82 -3.01 7.82
CA CYS A 178 -15.46 -4.11 8.53
C CYS A 178 -16.80 -3.70 9.16
N ALA A 179 -16.92 -2.49 9.71
CA ALA A 179 -18.18 -1.97 10.25
C ALA A 179 -19.24 -1.83 9.15
N ARG A 180 -18.85 -1.33 7.97
CA ARG A 180 -19.72 -1.28 6.80
C ARG A 180 -20.21 -2.66 6.39
N LEU A 181 -19.30 -3.63 6.26
CA LEU A 181 -19.63 -4.99 5.84
C LEU A 181 -20.53 -5.70 6.86
N LEU A 182 -20.32 -5.45 8.16
CA LEU A 182 -21.14 -5.96 9.26
C LEU A 182 -22.49 -5.24 9.41
N LYS A 183 -22.75 -4.21 8.60
CA LYS A 183 -23.97 -3.38 8.63
C LYS A 183 -24.20 -2.75 10.00
N LEU A 184 -23.13 -2.28 10.63
CA LEU A 184 -23.20 -1.57 11.91
C LEU A 184 -23.89 -0.22 11.73
N ASN A 185 -24.68 0.18 12.72
CA ASN A 185 -25.27 1.52 12.72
C ASN A 185 -24.21 2.59 13.07
N THR A 186 -24.59 3.87 13.03
CA THR A 186 -23.68 4.98 13.32
C THR A 186 -23.01 4.87 14.70
N GLU A 187 -23.75 4.51 15.75
CA GLU A 187 -23.19 4.42 17.11
C GLU A 187 -22.18 3.28 17.24
N GLN A 188 -22.49 2.11 16.71
CA GLN A 188 -21.59 0.97 16.67
C GLN A 188 -20.36 1.26 15.79
N THR A 189 -20.52 1.98 14.69
CA THR A 189 -19.40 2.39 13.84
C THR A 189 -18.49 3.38 14.56
N ALA A 190 -19.05 4.32 15.34
CA ALA A 190 -18.27 5.23 16.18
C ALA A 190 -17.50 4.44 17.27
N MET A 191 -18.11 3.42 17.86
CA MET A 191 -17.41 2.51 18.78
C MET A 191 -16.27 1.77 18.08
N ALA A 192 -16.50 1.22 16.89
CA ALA A 192 -15.47 0.50 16.13
C ALA A 192 -14.26 1.40 15.83
N LEU A 193 -14.49 2.62 15.34
CA LEU A 193 -13.43 3.62 15.12
C LEU A 193 -12.72 3.99 16.42
N GLY A 194 -13.46 4.15 17.52
CA GLY A 194 -12.88 4.49 18.83
C GLY A 194 -12.02 3.39 19.44
N ILE A 195 -12.39 2.11 19.28
CA ILE A 195 -11.59 0.97 19.72
C ILE A 195 -10.31 0.86 18.85
N ALA A 196 -10.45 1.06 17.54
CA ALA A 196 -9.32 1.06 16.61
C ALA A 196 -8.33 2.19 16.92
N ALA A 197 -8.82 3.38 17.26
CA ALA A 197 -8.03 4.55 17.64
C ALA A 197 -7.04 4.31 18.80
N SER A 198 -7.27 3.29 19.62
CA SER A 198 -6.38 2.90 20.72
C SER A 198 -5.31 1.87 20.33
N GLN A 199 -5.25 1.47 19.05
CA GLN A 199 -4.36 0.42 18.53
C GLN A 199 -3.58 0.85 17.27
N PRO A 200 -2.96 2.06 17.23
CA PRO A 200 -2.09 2.40 16.10
C PRO A 200 -0.88 1.47 16.05
N VAL A 201 -0.51 1.02 14.85
CA VAL A 201 0.62 0.09 14.64
C VAL A 201 1.72 0.71 13.80
N GLY A 202 2.97 0.60 14.26
CA GLY A 202 4.15 0.67 13.40
C GLY A 202 5.02 1.92 13.53
N LEU A 203 6.32 1.71 13.41
CA LEU A 203 7.35 2.76 13.51
C LEU A 203 8.24 2.72 12.25
N ARG A 204 8.68 3.89 11.77
CA ARG A 204 9.55 4.02 10.59
C ARG A 204 10.90 3.33 10.76
N GLU A 205 11.40 3.24 12.00
CA GLU A 205 12.67 2.56 12.32
C GLU A 205 12.70 1.08 11.87
N GLN A 206 11.53 0.46 11.67
CA GLN A 206 11.42 -0.93 11.23
C GLN A 206 11.58 -1.12 9.71
N PHE A 207 11.77 -0.05 8.93
CA PHE A 207 11.92 -0.13 7.48
C PHE A 207 13.17 -0.92 7.09
N GLY A 208 13.08 -1.72 6.02
CA GLY A 208 14.15 -2.66 5.64
C GLY A 208 14.15 -3.96 6.44
N THR A 209 13.12 -4.26 7.22
CA THR A 209 12.94 -5.54 7.91
C THR A 209 11.58 -6.16 7.57
N MET A 210 11.37 -7.44 7.94
CA MET A 210 10.06 -8.09 7.85
C MET A 210 8.99 -7.43 8.75
N THR A 211 9.37 -6.52 9.64
CA THR A 211 8.42 -5.78 10.48
C THR A 211 7.71 -4.67 9.70
N LYS A 212 8.28 -4.14 8.62
CA LYS A 212 7.55 -3.18 7.76
C LYS A 212 6.24 -3.76 7.20
N PRO A 213 6.23 -4.96 6.57
CA PRO A 213 4.98 -5.60 6.14
C PRO A 213 4.08 -6.06 7.29
N PHE A 214 4.61 -6.27 8.50
CA PHE A 214 3.77 -6.50 9.68
C PHE A 214 2.80 -5.34 9.96
N HIS A 215 3.19 -4.09 9.68
CA HIS A 215 2.38 -2.91 10.00
C HIS A 215 0.97 -2.94 9.37
N PRO A 216 0.78 -3.08 8.05
CA PRO A 216 -0.55 -3.18 7.45
C PRO A 216 -1.32 -4.44 7.89
N GLY A 217 -0.65 -5.59 8.05
CA GLY A 217 -1.32 -6.81 8.53
C GLY A 217 -1.85 -6.68 9.97
N ALA A 218 -1.05 -6.15 10.88
CA ALA A 218 -1.48 -5.94 12.25
C ALA A 218 -2.55 -4.85 12.36
N ALA A 219 -2.47 -3.80 11.53
CA ALA A 219 -3.53 -2.81 11.42
C ALA A 219 -4.85 -3.41 10.90
N ALA A 220 -4.78 -4.30 9.89
CA ALA A 220 -5.92 -5.05 9.38
C ALA A 220 -6.62 -5.85 10.49
N ARG A 221 -5.85 -6.66 11.22
CA ARG A 221 -6.35 -7.46 12.35
C ARG A 221 -6.94 -6.58 13.46
N ALA A 222 -6.29 -5.47 13.80
CA ALA A 222 -6.77 -4.55 14.83
C ALA A 222 -8.12 -3.92 14.43
N GLY A 223 -8.27 -3.47 13.18
CA GLY A 223 -9.52 -2.87 12.69
C GLY A 223 -10.66 -3.89 12.61
N LEU A 224 -10.40 -5.08 12.08
CA LEU A 224 -11.37 -6.17 12.04
C LEU A 224 -11.88 -6.50 13.46
N MET A 225 -10.97 -6.68 14.41
CA MET A 225 -11.34 -6.97 15.80
C MET A 225 -12.14 -5.83 16.42
N SER A 226 -11.80 -4.58 16.13
CA SER A 226 -12.51 -3.40 16.64
C SER A 226 -13.97 -3.35 16.18
N ALA A 227 -14.23 -3.69 14.92
CA ALA A 227 -15.59 -3.78 14.39
C ALA A 227 -16.38 -4.95 15.00
N LEU A 228 -15.74 -6.11 15.22
CA LEU A 228 -16.38 -7.24 15.90
C LEU A 228 -16.71 -6.94 17.36
N LEU A 229 -15.80 -6.28 18.09
CA LEU A 229 -16.04 -5.84 19.48
C LEU A 229 -17.22 -4.88 19.55
N ALA A 230 -17.27 -3.87 18.67
CA ALA A 230 -18.39 -2.95 18.60
C ALA A 230 -19.73 -3.65 18.25
N LYS A 231 -19.71 -4.63 17.34
CA LYS A 231 -20.89 -5.45 17.03
C LYS A 231 -21.43 -6.18 18.26
N GLN A 232 -20.56 -6.60 19.17
CA GLN A 232 -20.90 -7.27 20.43
C GLN A 232 -21.17 -6.32 21.60
N GLY A 233 -21.23 -5.00 21.36
CA GLY A 233 -21.56 -4.00 22.36
C GLY A 233 -20.39 -3.50 23.21
N PHE A 234 -19.14 -3.74 22.80
CA PHE A 234 -17.98 -3.11 23.42
C PHE A 234 -18.00 -1.59 23.16
N THR A 235 -17.78 -0.77 24.18
CA THR A 235 -17.91 0.68 24.10
C THR A 235 -16.56 1.38 23.91
N ALA A 236 -16.61 2.61 23.39
CA ALA A 236 -15.45 3.49 23.27
C ALA A 236 -15.83 4.96 23.50
N SER A 237 -14.83 5.83 23.62
CA SER A 237 -15.06 7.28 23.70
C SER A 237 -15.76 7.78 22.44
N PRO A 238 -16.84 8.58 22.54
CA PRO A 238 -17.52 9.15 21.37
C PRO A 238 -16.69 10.24 20.67
N LYS A 239 -15.51 10.58 21.19
CA LYS A 239 -14.58 11.59 20.67
C LYS A 239 -13.15 11.04 20.55
N ALA A 240 -13.01 9.74 20.32
CA ALA A 240 -11.72 9.05 20.37
C ALA A 240 -10.68 9.58 19.37
N LEU A 241 -11.12 10.12 18.24
CA LEU A 241 -10.23 10.65 17.20
C LEU A 241 -9.80 12.09 17.50
N GLU A 242 -10.74 12.94 17.90
CA GLU A 242 -10.56 14.38 17.99
C GLU A 242 -10.27 14.94 19.38
N ALA A 243 -10.50 14.19 20.46
CA ALA A 243 -10.33 14.72 21.81
C ALA A 243 -8.89 15.23 22.07
N PRO A 244 -8.67 16.10 23.08
CA PRO A 244 -7.32 16.55 23.45
C PRO A 244 -6.33 15.42 23.78
N ARG A 245 -6.84 14.24 24.13
CA ARG A 245 -6.08 12.99 24.34
C ARG A 245 -6.53 11.89 23.37
N GLY A 246 -7.16 12.28 22.27
CA GLY A 246 -7.60 11.42 21.18
C GLY A 246 -6.47 11.18 20.18
N TRP A 247 -6.70 10.23 19.28
CA TRP A 247 -5.68 9.70 18.38
C TRP A 247 -4.94 10.79 17.60
N ALA A 248 -5.64 11.71 16.94
CA ALA A 248 -4.99 12.67 16.04
C ALA A 248 -4.05 13.62 16.82
N GLN A 249 -4.48 14.08 18.00
CA GLN A 249 -3.74 15.04 18.82
C GLN A 249 -2.63 14.41 19.67
N VAL A 250 -2.70 13.10 19.93
CA VAL A 250 -1.63 12.36 20.62
C VAL A 250 -0.54 11.92 19.64
N MET A 251 -0.95 11.53 18.43
CA MET A 251 -0.05 10.94 17.45
C MET A 251 0.69 12.00 16.62
N SER A 252 0.24 13.25 16.64
CA SER A 252 0.76 14.37 15.88
C SER A 252 0.57 15.69 16.62
N ASP A 253 1.45 16.66 16.36
CA ASP A 253 1.28 18.07 16.73
C ASP A 253 0.62 18.89 15.60
N LYS A 254 0.35 18.27 14.44
CA LYS A 254 -0.53 18.79 13.37
C LYS A 254 -1.87 18.05 13.37
N TYR A 255 -2.96 18.81 13.27
CA TYR A 255 -4.33 18.29 13.13
C TYR A 255 -5.16 19.20 12.20
N ASP A 256 -5.12 18.94 10.90
CA ASP A 256 -6.00 19.61 9.94
C ASP A 256 -7.35 18.87 9.84
N TRP A 257 -8.34 19.32 10.62
CA TRP A 257 -9.66 18.71 10.64
C TRP A 257 -10.43 18.88 9.33
N ASN A 258 -10.08 19.87 8.51
CA ASN A 258 -10.77 20.13 7.25
C ASN A 258 -10.57 18.97 6.26
N GLU A 259 -9.46 18.24 6.38
CA GLU A 259 -9.20 17.02 5.59
C GLU A 259 -10.27 15.92 5.80
N VAL A 260 -10.90 15.89 6.97
CA VAL A 260 -12.01 14.98 7.24
C VAL A 260 -13.33 15.53 6.71
N THR A 261 -13.61 16.81 6.94
CA THR A 261 -14.95 17.38 6.72
C THR A 261 -15.20 17.88 5.30
N HIS A 262 -14.17 18.35 4.63
CA HIS A 262 -14.29 18.93 3.29
C HIS A 262 -14.60 17.86 2.25
N GLU A 263 -15.65 18.08 1.44
CA GLU A 263 -16.07 17.18 0.35
C GLU A 263 -16.30 15.72 0.80
N LEU A 264 -16.65 15.50 2.08
CA LEU A 264 -16.92 14.15 2.59
C LEU A 264 -18.16 13.56 1.92
N GLY A 265 -17.98 12.41 1.26
CA GLY A 265 -19.02 11.77 0.45
C GLY A 265 -19.16 12.31 -0.98
N GLU A 266 -18.33 13.28 -1.37
CA GLU A 266 -18.28 13.83 -2.73
C GLU A 266 -16.95 13.48 -3.41
N ARG A 267 -15.84 13.75 -2.71
CA ARG A 267 -14.48 13.35 -3.11
C ARG A 267 -14.09 12.09 -2.36
N PHE A 268 -13.50 11.13 -3.07
CA PHE A 268 -13.04 9.87 -2.49
C PHE A 268 -11.52 9.75 -2.65
N GLU A 269 -10.83 9.51 -1.54
CA GLU A 269 -9.35 9.49 -1.53
C GLU A 269 -8.75 8.34 -2.34
N ILE A 270 -9.53 7.29 -2.63
CA ILE A 270 -9.12 6.19 -3.50
C ILE A 270 -8.73 6.66 -4.91
N SER A 271 -9.31 7.77 -5.40
CA SER A 271 -8.98 8.37 -6.69
C SER A 271 -7.59 9.02 -6.75
N PHE A 272 -6.97 9.27 -5.59
CA PHE A 272 -5.60 9.80 -5.49
C PHE A 272 -4.58 8.71 -5.13
N ASN A 273 -5.05 7.46 -5.08
CA ASN A 273 -4.21 6.31 -4.91
C ASN A 273 -3.50 5.96 -6.21
N THR A 274 -2.25 5.51 -6.11
CA THR A 274 -1.43 5.18 -7.26
C THR A 274 -0.83 3.79 -7.13
N TYR A 275 -0.44 3.19 -8.25
CA TYR A 275 0.08 1.83 -8.27
C TYR A 275 1.52 1.85 -8.72
N LYS A 276 2.39 1.21 -7.94
CA LYS A 276 3.81 1.18 -8.23
C LYS A 276 4.08 0.33 -9.49
N PRO A 277 4.79 0.88 -10.49
CA PRO A 277 5.27 0.13 -11.66
C PRO A 277 6.56 -0.65 -11.38
N PHE A 278 7.28 -0.27 -10.32
CA PHE A 278 8.53 -0.91 -9.88
C PHE A 278 8.46 -1.35 -8.40
N ALA A 279 9.04 -2.50 -8.07
CA ALA A 279 8.97 -3.17 -6.76
C ALA A 279 9.94 -2.58 -5.72
N CYS A 280 9.90 -1.26 -5.54
CA CYS A 280 10.79 -0.51 -4.65
C CYS A 280 10.16 0.81 -4.17
N GLY A 281 10.89 1.54 -3.33
CA GLY A 281 10.49 2.86 -2.84
C GLY A 281 10.23 3.85 -3.98
N ILE A 282 9.16 4.65 -3.86
CA ILE A 282 8.65 5.51 -4.93
C ILE A 282 9.65 6.58 -5.39
N VAL A 283 10.55 7.02 -4.51
CA VAL A 283 11.52 8.09 -4.78
C VAL A 283 12.48 7.79 -5.94
N ILE A 284 12.71 6.52 -6.28
CA ILE A 284 13.58 6.15 -7.43
C ILE A 284 12.82 5.83 -8.72
N HIS A 285 11.49 5.85 -8.71
CA HIS A 285 10.69 5.49 -9.88
C HIS A 285 10.97 6.38 -11.10
N PRO A 286 11.14 7.72 -10.97
CA PRO A 286 11.51 8.55 -12.12
C PRO A 286 12.85 8.14 -12.75
N SER A 287 13.84 7.76 -11.93
CA SER A 287 15.16 7.32 -12.39
C SER A 287 15.11 5.99 -13.15
N ILE A 288 14.26 5.06 -12.70
CA ILE A 288 14.04 3.77 -13.38
C ILE A 288 13.30 4.00 -14.70
N ASP A 289 12.20 4.77 -14.66
CA ASP A 289 11.40 5.11 -15.84
C ASP A 289 12.25 5.79 -16.93
N ALA A 290 13.12 6.72 -16.55
CA ALA A 290 14.05 7.35 -17.49
C ALA A 290 14.97 6.33 -18.17
N CYS A 291 15.46 5.32 -17.43
CA CYS A 291 16.30 4.26 -17.98
C CYS A 291 15.53 3.28 -18.87
N VAL A 292 14.26 3.03 -18.58
CA VAL A 292 13.35 2.29 -19.48
C VAL A 292 13.17 3.06 -20.79
N GLN A 293 12.94 4.37 -20.72
CA GLN A 293 12.80 5.21 -21.91
C GLN A 293 14.10 5.29 -22.73
N LEU A 294 15.27 5.32 -22.08
CA LEU A 294 16.56 5.22 -22.78
C LEU A 294 16.65 3.90 -23.57
N ARG A 295 16.22 2.78 -22.97
CA ARG A 295 16.15 1.48 -23.63
C ARG A 295 15.22 1.51 -24.84
N GLU A 296 14.04 2.10 -24.70
CA GLU A 296 13.06 2.27 -25.78
C GLU A 296 13.60 3.12 -26.94
N GLN A 297 14.47 4.09 -26.65
CA GLN A 297 15.22 4.87 -27.64
C GLN A 297 16.42 4.11 -28.25
N GLY A 298 16.60 2.84 -27.92
CA GLY A 298 17.61 1.96 -28.49
C GLY A 298 18.97 1.98 -27.79
N VAL A 299 19.07 2.58 -26.59
CA VAL A 299 20.30 2.50 -25.78
C VAL A 299 20.46 1.07 -25.26
N LYS A 300 21.64 0.47 -25.50
CA LYS A 300 22.01 -0.84 -24.98
C LYS A 300 23.02 -0.71 -23.85
N ALA A 301 22.87 -1.52 -22.80
CA ALA A 301 23.77 -1.51 -21.63
C ALA A 301 25.26 -1.68 -21.98
N GLU A 302 25.55 -2.49 -23.01
CA GLU A 302 26.91 -2.75 -23.49
C GLU A 302 27.55 -1.53 -24.20
N ASP A 303 26.74 -0.63 -24.76
CA ASP A 303 27.18 0.57 -25.48
C ASP A 303 27.37 1.78 -24.55
N VAL A 304 26.86 1.72 -23.32
CA VAL A 304 26.97 2.80 -22.34
C VAL A 304 28.42 2.94 -21.85
N GLU A 305 28.95 4.15 -21.94
CA GLU A 305 30.18 4.57 -21.25
C GLU A 305 29.86 5.02 -19.82
N ARG A 306 28.88 5.92 -19.66
CA ARG A 306 28.41 6.43 -18.36
C ARG A 306 26.98 6.96 -18.45
N ILE A 307 26.27 6.97 -17.33
CA ILE A 307 24.94 7.58 -17.18
C ILE A 307 25.06 8.71 -16.16
N GLU A 308 24.76 9.94 -16.56
CA GLU A 308 24.55 11.06 -15.62
C GLU A 308 23.10 11.05 -15.19
N LEU A 309 22.87 11.08 -13.87
CA LEU A 309 21.55 11.09 -13.25
C LEU A 309 21.48 12.28 -12.28
N ARG A 310 20.67 13.30 -12.61
CA ARG A 310 20.38 14.42 -11.70
C ARG A 310 19.03 14.17 -11.04
N VAL A 311 19.01 14.23 -9.71
CA VAL A 311 17.85 13.86 -8.88
C VAL A 311 17.67 14.80 -7.70
N HIS A 312 16.48 14.78 -7.10
CA HIS A 312 16.23 15.38 -5.80
C HIS A 312 17.10 14.74 -4.69
N SER A 313 17.43 15.49 -3.64
CA SER A 313 18.32 15.03 -2.55
C SER A 313 17.83 13.75 -1.84
N LEU A 314 16.51 13.63 -1.68
CA LEU A 314 15.85 12.50 -1.02
C LEU A 314 16.19 11.15 -1.68
N VAL A 315 16.45 11.15 -2.99
CA VAL A 315 16.84 9.94 -3.73
C VAL A 315 18.14 9.37 -3.17
N LEU A 316 19.17 10.21 -3.06
CA LEU A 316 20.48 9.77 -2.57
C LEU A 316 20.49 9.54 -1.05
N GLU A 317 19.66 10.27 -0.30
CA GLU A 317 19.47 10.04 1.13
C GLU A 317 18.90 8.64 1.40
N LEU A 318 17.81 8.26 0.72
CA LEU A 318 17.09 7.02 1.01
C LEU A 318 17.60 5.80 0.22
N THR A 319 18.17 6.03 -0.97
CA THR A 319 18.50 4.96 -1.93
C THR A 319 19.90 5.06 -2.53
N GLY A 320 20.80 5.81 -1.87
CA GLY A 320 22.17 6.03 -2.31
C GLY A 320 23.12 4.83 -2.22
N LYS A 321 22.62 3.61 -1.98
CA LYS A 321 23.45 2.42 -1.81
C LYS A 321 24.10 2.01 -3.14
N LYS A 322 25.40 2.24 -3.30
CA LYS A 322 26.14 1.97 -4.55
C LYS A 322 26.41 0.50 -4.82
N GLU A 323 26.70 -0.26 -3.76
CA GLU A 323 27.13 -1.66 -3.85
C GLU A 323 26.17 -2.57 -3.06
N PRO A 324 24.90 -2.70 -3.47
CA PRO A 324 23.97 -3.62 -2.83
C PRO A 324 24.48 -5.06 -3.00
N LYS A 325 24.40 -5.84 -1.91
CA LYS A 325 24.92 -7.22 -1.85
C LYS A 325 23.86 -8.31 -2.03
N ASP A 326 22.60 -7.91 -1.90
CA ASP A 326 21.42 -8.77 -1.93
C ASP A 326 20.23 -7.95 -2.47
N GLY A 327 19.12 -8.64 -2.67
CA GLY A 327 17.90 -8.10 -3.27
C GLY A 327 17.26 -6.99 -2.47
N LEU A 328 17.17 -7.18 -1.16
CA LEU A 328 16.65 -6.17 -0.24
C LEU A 328 17.45 -4.88 -0.36
N GLN A 329 18.79 -4.98 -0.37
CA GLN A 329 19.67 -3.84 -0.57
C GLN A 329 19.52 -3.22 -1.96
N GLY A 330 19.24 -4.03 -2.99
CA GLY A 330 18.95 -3.58 -4.36
C GLY A 330 17.77 -2.61 -4.43
N LYS A 331 16.71 -2.85 -3.63
CA LYS A 331 15.53 -1.95 -3.54
C LYS A 331 15.85 -0.56 -2.97
N PHE A 332 16.98 -0.42 -2.26
CA PHE A 332 17.50 0.85 -1.74
C PHE A 332 18.73 1.34 -2.54
N SER A 333 18.82 0.98 -3.82
CA SER A 333 19.90 1.40 -4.72
C SER A 333 19.32 2.00 -5.99
N VAL A 334 19.35 3.34 -6.11
CA VAL A 334 18.99 4.03 -7.37
C VAL A 334 19.85 3.55 -8.54
N TYR A 335 21.12 3.21 -8.26
CA TYR A 335 22.06 2.70 -9.25
C TYR A 335 21.64 1.33 -9.81
N HIS A 336 21.21 0.42 -8.93
CA HIS A 336 20.65 -0.87 -9.35
C HIS A 336 19.34 -0.67 -10.11
N GLY A 337 18.44 0.19 -9.63
CA GLY A 337 17.19 0.51 -10.31
C GLY A 337 17.40 1.02 -11.74
N CYS A 338 18.34 1.95 -11.94
CA CYS A 338 18.70 2.44 -13.28
C CYS A 338 19.26 1.32 -14.17
N ALA A 339 20.12 0.46 -13.62
CA ALA A 339 20.67 -0.67 -14.37
C ALA A 339 19.57 -1.66 -14.78
N ALA A 340 18.65 -1.98 -13.87
CA ALA A 340 17.51 -2.84 -14.14
C ALA A 340 16.59 -2.26 -15.22
N GLY A 341 16.21 -0.98 -15.08
CA GLY A 341 15.38 -0.28 -16.07
C GLY A 341 15.98 -0.30 -17.47
N LEU A 342 17.30 -0.09 -17.60
CA LEU A 342 17.95 -0.09 -18.91
C LEU A 342 18.15 -1.51 -19.50
N ILE A 343 18.49 -2.50 -18.68
CA ILE A 343 18.73 -3.88 -19.15
C ILE A 343 17.42 -4.58 -19.49
N PHE A 344 16.47 -4.55 -18.55
CA PHE A 344 15.25 -5.36 -18.62
C PHE A 344 14.04 -4.59 -19.15
N GLY A 345 14.07 -3.25 -19.14
CA GLY A 345 12.90 -2.42 -19.46
C GLY A 345 11.85 -2.42 -18.33
N ARG A 346 12.18 -2.97 -17.16
CA ARG A 346 11.33 -3.06 -15.97
C ARG A 346 12.20 -3.21 -14.72
N ALA A 347 11.58 -3.10 -13.55
CA ALA A 347 12.18 -3.41 -12.26
C ALA A 347 11.10 -3.97 -11.31
N ALA A 348 10.63 -5.18 -11.61
CA ALA A 348 9.72 -5.95 -10.76
C ALA A 348 10.51 -6.75 -9.71
N GLU A 349 9.86 -7.66 -8.98
CA GLU A 349 10.52 -8.42 -7.90
C GLU A 349 11.73 -9.22 -8.39
N GLU A 350 11.59 -9.90 -9.54
CA GLU A 350 12.66 -10.71 -10.15
C GLU A 350 13.94 -9.89 -10.42
N GLU A 351 13.81 -8.64 -10.85
CA GLU A 351 14.97 -7.77 -11.08
C GLU A 351 15.69 -7.33 -9.79
N PHE A 352 15.07 -7.57 -8.64
CA PHE A 352 15.69 -7.41 -7.32
C PHE A 352 16.11 -8.75 -6.71
N ASP A 353 16.07 -9.89 -7.40
CA ASP A 353 16.61 -11.13 -6.83
C ASP A 353 18.12 -11.05 -6.60
N ASP A 354 18.62 -11.70 -5.55
CA ASP A 354 20.05 -11.73 -5.17
C ASP A 354 20.97 -12.05 -6.36
N HIS A 355 20.56 -13.03 -7.18
CA HIS A 355 21.32 -13.47 -8.34
C HIS A 355 21.31 -12.45 -9.51
N ILE A 356 20.30 -11.59 -9.60
CA ILE A 356 20.25 -10.47 -10.55
C ILE A 356 21.08 -9.30 -10.02
N VAL A 357 20.95 -8.95 -8.74
CA VAL A 357 21.73 -7.87 -8.10
C VAL A 357 23.24 -8.10 -8.20
N THR A 358 23.66 -9.35 -8.18
CA THR A 358 25.08 -9.76 -8.26
C THR A 358 25.53 -10.14 -9.67
N ARG A 359 24.64 -10.10 -10.67
CA ARG A 359 24.96 -10.46 -12.06
C ARG A 359 25.98 -9.50 -12.67
N ALA A 360 27.02 -10.05 -13.30
CA ALA A 360 28.20 -9.27 -13.69
C ALA A 360 27.92 -8.09 -14.64
N ASP A 361 27.00 -8.27 -15.59
CA ASP A 361 26.55 -7.23 -16.52
C ASP A 361 25.74 -6.12 -15.82
N VAL A 362 24.87 -6.50 -14.87
CA VAL A 362 24.10 -5.56 -14.03
C VAL A 362 25.05 -4.74 -13.16
N VAL A 363 26.01 -5.39 -12.49
CA VAL A 363 27.06 -4.69 -11.71
C VAL A 363 27.88 -3.75 -12.58
N ALA A 364 28.27 -4.20 -13.77
CA ALA A 364 29.06 -3.38 -14.70
C ALA A 364 28.31 -2.13 -15.15
N LEU A 365 27.01 -2.22 -15.43
CA LEU A 365 26.18 -1.05 -15.76
C LEU A 365 25.92 -0.17 -14.55
N ARG A 366 25.61 -0.76 -13.39
CA ARG A 366 25.40 -0.04 -12.12
C ARG A 366 26.58 0.88 -11.78
N ASN A 367 27.80 0.39 -11.97
CA ASN A 367 29.04 1.15 -11.72
C ASN A 367 29.24 2.35 -12.66
N LYS A 368 28.48 2.42 -13.76
CA LYS A 368 28.51 3.53 -14.73
C LYS A 368 27.49 4.62 -14.41
N VAL A 369 26.59 4.40 -13.46
CA VAL A 369 25.57 5.39 -13.05
C VAL A 369 26.19 6.40 -12.07
N GLN A 370 26.17 7.67 -12.46
CA GLN A 370 26.70 8.79 -11.69
C GLN A 370 25.54 9.70 -11.28
N ALA A 371 25.08 9.51 -10.05
CA ALA A 371 23.96 10.26 -9.48
C ALA A 371 24.46 11.52 -8.74
N THR A 372 23.84 12.67 -9.03
CA THR A 372 24.13 13.96 -8.38
C THR A 372 22.83 14.63 -7.92
N VAL A 373 22.90 15.36 -6.81
CA VAL A 373 21.78 16.17 -6.33
C VAL A 373 21.65 17.43 -7.16
N ASP A 374 20.43 17.76 -7.56
CA ASP A 374 20.10 19.03 -8.18
C ASP A 374 18.81 19.61 -7.61
N ASN A 375 18.90 20.82 -7.03
CA ASN A 375 17.79 21.51 -6.41
C ASN A 375 16.72 21.98 -7.42
N ASN A 376 16.99 21.92 -8.72
CA ASN A 376 16.01 22.21 -9.77
C ASN A 376 15.19 20.98 -10.19
N VAL A 377 15.60 19.78 -9.75
CA VAL A 377 14.85 18.54 -10.01
C VAL A 377 13.90 18.29 -8.85
N ARG A 378 12.59 18.22 -9.16
CA ARG A 378 11.54 17.93 -8.18
C ARG A 378 11.62 16.48 -7.69
N GLU A 379 10.99 16.19 -6.56
CA GLU A 379 10.99 14.84 -5.97
C GLU A 379 10.44 13.77 -6.94
N GLU A 380 9.42 14.14 -7.72
CA GLU A 380 8.75 13.27 -8.68
C GLU A 380 9.38 13.25 -10.09
N SER A 381 10.56 13.85 -10.27
CA SER A 381 11.23 13.98 -11.56
C SER A 381 12.66 13.40 -11.57
N ALA A 382 13.19 13.12 -12.77
CA ALA A 382 14.60 12.78 -12.96
C ALA A 382 15.11 13.29 -14.32
N ASP A 383 16.37 13.74 -14.35
CA ASP A 383 17.06 14.18 -15.57
C ASP A 383 18.25 13.24 -15.83
N VAL A 384 18.18 12.50 -16.93
CA VAL A 384 19.09 11.38 -17.23
C VAL A 384 19.71 11.54 -18.60
N THR A 385 21.05 11.43 -18.67
CA THR A 385 21.78 11.39 -19.94
C THR A 385 22.68 10.17 -20.01
N ALA A 386 22.46 9.32 -21.00
CA ALA A 386 23.38 8.24 -21.36
C ALA A 386 24.42 8.73 -22.36
N PHE A 387 25.69 8.54 -22.02
CA PHE A 387 26.82 8.79 -22.90
C PHE A 387 27.29 7.43 -23.45
N LEU A 388 27.27 7.28 -24.77
CA LEU A 388 27.60 6.03 -25.45
C LEU A 388 29.07 6.03 -25.89
N LYS A 389 29.65 4.84 -26.02
CA LYS A 389 31.04 4.62 -26.45
C LYS A 389 31.35 5.15 -27.85
N ASP A 390 30.33 5.36 -28.69
CA ASP A 390 30.46 5.96 -30.03
C ASP A 390 30.38 7.49 -30.01
N GLY A 391 30.30 8.10 -28.83
CA GLY A 391 30.22 9.56 -28.63
C GLY A 391 28.80 10.13 -28.67
N ARG A 392 27.77 9.34 -29.00
CA ARG A 392 26.37 9.80 -28.94
C ARG A 392 25.95 10.06 -27.49
N LYS A 393 25.01 11.00 -27.35
CA LYS A 393 24.33 11.32 -26.10
C LYS A 393 22.83 11.14 -26.30
N VAL A 394 22.20 10.38 -25.40
CA VAL A 394 20.75 10.18 -25.39
C VAL A 394 20.23 10.72 -24.07
N HIS A 395 19.29 11.67 -24.15
CA HIS A 395 18.78 12.43 -23.02
C HIS A 395 17.29 12.11 -22.79
N VAL A 396 16.93 11.95 -21.52
CA VAL A 396 15.55 11.78 -21.07
C VAL A 396 15.33 12.66 -19.84
N PHE A 397 14.28 13.47 -19.89
CA PHE A 397 13.75 14.17 -18.72
C PHE A 397 12.38 13.59 -18.38
N VAL A 398 12.25 13.00 -17.19
CA VAL A 398 10.98 12.51 -16.66
C VAL A 398 10.38 13.61 -15.80
N GLU A 399 9.34 14.26 -16.31
CA GLU A 399 8.61 15.26 -15.53
C GLU A 399 7.71 14.61 -14.46
N HIS A 400 7.00 13.56 -14.86
CA HIS A 400 6.16 12.73 -14.00
C HIS A 400 6.39 11.28 -14.35
N ALA A 401 6.79 10.44 -13.40
CA ALA A 401 7.02 9.01 -13.64
C ALA A 401 5.74 8.25 -14.02
N ILE A 402 5.87 7.16 -14.76
CA ILE A 402 4.81 6.14 -14.87
C ILE A 402 4.36 5.70 -13.48
N GLY A 403 3.05 5.48 -13.32
CA GLY A 403 2.42 5.19 -12.03
C GLY A 403 1.99 6.42 -11.23
N SER A 404 2.43 7.64 -11.58
CA SER A 404 1.94 8.87 -10.94
C SER A 404 0.50 9.22 -11.34
N LEU A 405 -0.14 10.17 -10.66
CA LEU A 405 -1.49 10.66 -11.04
C LEU A 405 -1.52 11.30 -12.45
N HIS A 406 -0.42 11.88 -12.91
CA HIS A 406 -0.31 12.51 -14.23
C HIS A 406 -0.01 11.48 -15.35
N ARG A 407 0.66 10.37 -15.00
CA ARG A 407 0.96 9.23 -15.89
C ARG A 407 0.58 7.92 -15.20
N PRO A 408 -0.72 7.65 -14.97
CA PRO A 408 -1.13 6.45 -14.25
C PRO A 408 -0.76 5.20 -15.04
N MET A 409 -0.56 4.08 -14.34
CA MET A 409 -0.48 2.77 -15.02
C MET A 409 -1.79 2.55 -15.80
N SER A 410 -1.71 1.95 -16.98
CA SER A 410 -2.91 1.46 -17.68
C SER A 410 -3.44 0.19 -17.00
N ASP A 411 -4.69 -0.16 -17.26
CA ASP A 411 -5.26 -1.43 -16.80
C ASP A 411 -4.45 -2.62 -17.34
N ALA A 412 -4.08 -2.61 -18.63
CA ALA A 412 -3.21 -3.63 -19.21
C ALA A 412 -1.84 -3.75 -18.52
N ALA A 413 -1.26 -2.64 -18.03
CA ALA A 413 -0.01 -2.67 -17.28
C ALA A 413 -0.22 -3.26 -15.87
N LEU A 414 -1.37 -3.00 -15.23
CA LEU A 414 -1.74 -3.63 -13.95
C LEU A 414 -2.02 -5.13 -14.12
N GLU A 415 -2.65 -5.54 -15.22
CA GLU A 415 -2.87 -6.94 -15.55
C GLU A 415 -1.55 -7.68 -15.78
N ALA A 416 -0.64 -7.09 -16.57
CA ALA A 416 0.70 -7.64 -16.78
C ALA A 416 1.49 -7.75 -15.46
N LYS A 417 1.35 -6.74 -14.58
CA LYS A 417 1.91 -6.77 -13.23
C LYS A 417 1.31 -7.90 -12.39
N PHE A 418 -0.01 -8.10 -12.44
CA PHE A 418 -0.71 -9.16 -11.72
C PHE A 418 -0.22 -10.55 -12.14
N HIS A 419 -0.07 -10.78 -13.45
CA HIS A 419 0.55 -11.99 -14.01
C HIS A 419 1.98 -12.20 -13.52
N GLY A 420 2.80 -11.15 -13.60
CA GLY A 420 4.20 -11.21 -13.15
C GLY A 420 4.37 -11.58 -11.67
N MET A 421 3.36 -11.35 -10.82
CA MET A 421 3.37 -11.75 -9.41
C MET A 421 2.71 -13.11 -9.16
N SER A 422 1.64 -13.45 -9.88
CA SER A 422 0.75 -14.54 -9.49
C SER A 422 0.96 -15.84 -10.27
N ASP A 423 1.45 -15.78 -11.51
CA ASP A 423 1.53 -16.96 -12.40
C ASP A 423 2.40 -18.07 -11.82
N ALA A 424 3.52 -17.73 -11.17
CA ALA A 424 4.40 -18.70 -10.55
C ALA A 424 3.82 -19.32 -9.26
N VAL A 425 2.79 -18.69 -8.67
CA VAL A 425 2.18 -19.12 -7.40
C VAL A 425 0.95 -19.99 -7.63
N ILE A 426 0.03 -19.54 -8.48
CA ILE A 426 -1.27 -20.22 -8.71
C ILE A 426 -1.42 -20.78 -10.14
N GLY A 427 -0.47 -20.52 -11.04
CA GLY A 427 -0.53 -20.92 -12.45
C GLY A 427 -1.28 -19.93 -13.33
N ALA A 428 -0.79 -19.74 -14.57
CA ALA A 428 -1.27 -18.68 -15.48
C ALA A 428 -2.78 -18.73 -15.80
N ASP A 429 -3.34 -19.93 -15.99
CA ASP A 429 -4.78 -20.06 -16.27
C ASP A 429 -5.63 -19.62 -15.07
N GLN A 430 -5.19 -19.97 -13.86
CA GLN A 430 -5.88 -19.58 -12.63
C GLN A 430 -5.67 -18.10 -12.31
N THR A 431 -4.47 -17.56 -12.59
CA THR A 431 -4.23 -16.11 -12.53
C THR A 431 -5.19 -15.35 -13.44
N ASN A 432 -5.37 -15.80 -14.69
CA ASN A 432 -6.32 -15.19 -15.62
C ASN A 432 -7.75 -15.21 -15.06
N ALA A 433 -8.19 -16.35 -14.52
CA ALA A 433 -9.50 -16.46 -13.91
C ALA A 433 -9.68 -15.54 -12.70
N LEU A 434 -8.66 -15.45 -11.83
CA LEU A 434 -8.67 -14.59 -10.65
C LEU A 434 -8.71 -13.10 -11.04
N LEU A 435 -7.91 -12.71 -12.04
CA LEU A 435 -7.87 -11.35 -12.58
C LEU A 435 -9.22 -10.94 -13.13
N GLN A 436 -9.88 -11.82 -13.91
CA GLN A 436 -11.24 -11.56 -14.40
C GLN A 436 -12.25 -11.46 -13.25
N ALA A 437 -12.12 -12.30 -12.21
CA ALA A 437 -12.97 -12.21 -11.02
C ALA A 437 -12.77 -10.89 -10.26
N CYS A 438 -11.55 -10.35 -10.21
CA CYS A 438 -11.28 -9.03 -9.63
C CYS A 438 -12.00 -7.91 -10.39
N TRP A 439 -11.93 -7.90 -11.73
CA TRP A 439 -12.61 -6.89 -12.55
C TRP A 439 -14.14 -6.97 -12.48
N HIS A 440 -14.69 -8.16 -12.26
CA HIS A 440 -16.14 -8.38 -12.12
C HIS A 440 -16.58 -8.46 -10.65
N LEU A 441 -15.72 -8.12 -9.69
CA LEU A 441 -16.00 -8.32 -8.26
C LEU A 441 -17.29 -7.64 -7.83
N GLY A 442 -17.56 -6.42 -8.27
CA GLY A 442 -18.81 -5.71 -7.93
C GLY A 442 -20.11 -6.43 -8.37
N GLN A 443 -20.02 -7.46 -9.23
CA GLN A 443 -21.14 -8.26 -9.72
C GLN A 443 -21.22 -9.66 -9.07
N ALA A 444 -20.20 -10.06 -8.31
CA ALA A 444 -20.15 -11.37 -7.69
C ALA A 444 -21.24 -11.52 -6.62
N SER A 445 -22.06 -12.57 -6.73
CA SER A 445 -23.08 -12.89 -5.72
C SER A 445 -22.48 -13.42 -4.43
N ASP A 446 -21.24 -13.92 -4.47
CA ASP A 446 -20.54 -14.52 -3.33
C ASP A 446 -19.03 -14.45 -3.53
N VAL A 447 -18.34 -13.74 -2.63
CA VAL A 447 -16.88 -13.54 -2.70
C VAL A 447 -16.08 -14.84 -2.53
N ARG A 448 -16.69 -15.91 -1.99
CA ARG A 448 -16.03 -17.22 -1.82
C ARG A 448 -15.60 -17.83 -3.15
N GLN A 449 -16.27 -17.47 -4.25
CA GLN A 449 -15.86 -17.88 -5.59
C GLN A 449 -14.52 -17.26 -5.98
N LEU A 450 -14.30 -15.99 -5.61
CA LEU A 450 -13.02 -15.30 -5.83
C LEU A 450 -11.93 -15.86 -4.92
N THR A 451 -12.20 -16.07 -3.62
CA THR A 451 -11.17 -16.58 -2.70
C THR A 451 -10.72 -18.00 -3.05
N ALA A 452 -11.62 -18.85 -3.57
CA ALA A 452 -11.26 -20.17 -4.07
C ALA A 452 -10.22 -20.11 -5.21
N LEU A 453 -10.27 -19.08 -6.06
CA LEU A 453 -9.30 -18.87 -7.14
C LEU A 453 -7.93 -18.42 -6.64
N THR A 454 -7.80 -18.00 -5.38
CA THR A 454 -6.50 -17.59 -4.81
C THR A 454 -5.65 -18.77 -4.33
N THR A 455 -6.18 -20.00 -4.34
CA THR A 455 -5.50 -21.19 -3.79
C THR A 455 -4.78 -21.99 -4.89
N PRO A 456 -3.47 -22.29 -4.76
CA PRO A 456 -2.71 -23.11 -5.72
C PRO A 456 -3.13 -24.58 -5.85
#